data_AF-A0A7C7V1S3-F1
#
_entry.id   AF-A0A7C7V1S3-F1
#
_cell.length_a   1.000
_cell.length_b   1.000
_cell.length_c   1.000
_cell.angle_alpha   90.00
_cell.angle_beta   90.00
_cell.angle_gamma   90.00
#
_symmetry.space_group_name_H-M   'P 1'
#
loop_
_entity.id
_entity.type
_entity.pdbx_description
1 polymer ?
#
loop_
_entity_poly.entity_id
_entity_poly.type
_entity_poly.pdbx_seq_one_letter_code
_entity_poly.pdbx_strand_id
1 'polypeptide(L)'
;MEFFFFIDVYADRELIDYYIITFKLDDLSSVEITSQQGKYYIREIKDWEKFKEDVYDITLYEMGDEIDRFSDIETALREAYKIAIGEGARRGAKKIVPAIGFGNPPPGVVEKVYPEKLEFEKFPEDLDSFLDKIVKETFMETTGERSKDDDKTPF
;
A
#
# COMPACT_ATOMS: atom_id res chain seq x y z
N MET A 1 8.97 18.24 12.86
CA MET A 1 7.94 18.52 11.81
C MET A 1 6.99 17.34 11.75
N GLU A 2 5.69 17.56 11.51
CA GLU A 2 4.70 16.47 11.44
C GLU A 2 4.64 15.87 10.04
N PHE A 3 4.57 14.55 9.99
CA PHE A 3 4.48 13.72 8.80
C PHE A 3 3.40 12.66 8.98
N PHE A 4 3.03 12.02 7.89
CA PHE A 4 2.10 10.91 7.90
C PHE A 4 2.46 9.87 6.85
N PHE A 5 2.03 8.65 7.10
CA PHE A 5 1.99 7.55 6.14
C PHE A 5 0.59 6.99 6.01
N PHE A 6 0.10 6.89 4.78
CA PHE A 6 -1.10 6.14 4.42
C PHE A 6 -0.75 4.65 4.35
N ILE A 7 -1.45 3.83 5.13
CA ILE A 7 -1.23 2.39 5.22
C ILE A 7 -2.18 1.68 4.26
N ASP A 8 -2.12 2.09 3.00
CA ASP A 8 -3.04 1.60 2.00
C ASP A 8 -2.60 0.22 1.52
N VAL A 9 -3.58 -0.67 1.34
CA VAL A 9 -3.36 -1.99 0.75
C VAL A 9 -4.40 -2.26 -0.34
N TYR A 10 -3.95 -2.85 -1.44
CA TYR A 10 -4.84 -3.42 -2.44
C TYR A 10 -5.25 -4.82 -2.01
N ALA A 11 -6.56 -5.01 -1.81
CA ALA A 11 -7.21 -6.29 -1.60
C ALA A 11 -7.85 -6.73 -2.92
N ASP A 12 -7.15 -7.58 -3.67
CA ASP A 12 -7.42 -7.89 -5.08
C ASP A 12 -7.50 -6.61 -5.96
N ARG A 13 -8.72 -6.12 -6.27
CA ARG A 13 -8.96 -4.89 -7.05
C ARG A 13 -9.47 -3.73 -6.20
N GLU A 14 -9.76 -3.96 -4.92
CA GLU A 14 -10.24 -2.94 -4.00
C GLU A 14 -9.08 -2.30 -3.25
N LEU A 15 -9.17 -1.00 -2.99
CA LEU A 15 -8.22 -0.29 -2.16
C LEU A 15 -8.81 -0.15 -0.74
N ILE A 16 -8.02 -0.52 0.26
CA ILE A 16 -8.30 -0.23 1.67
C ILE A 16 -7.38 0.92 2.06
N ASP A 17 -7.96 2.11 2.28
CA ASP A 17 -7.25 3.39 2.43
C ASP A 17 -7.67 4.18 3.68
N TYR A 18 -8.12 3.48 4.72
CA TYR A 18 -8.69 4.12 5.91
C TYR A 18 -7.67 4.40 7.02
N TYR A 19 -6.45 3.83 6.92
CA TYR A 19 -5.46 3.83 7.99
C TYR A 19 -4.34 4.84 7.75
N ILE A 20 -4.07 5.69 8.74
CA ILE A 20 -3.03 6.71 8.67
C ILE A 20 -2.17 6.64 9.93
N ILE A 21 -0.85 6.55 9.76
CA ILE A 21 0.09 6.79 10.84
C ILE A 21 0.56 8.22 10.75
N THR A 22 0.36 9.01 11.80
CA THR A 22 0.98 10.34 11.96
C THR A 22 2.13 10.26 12.93
N PHE A 23 3.17 11.05 12.71
CA PHE A 23 4.33 11.12 13.59
C PHE A 23 5.09 12.42 13.39
N LYS A 24 6.00 12.72 14.30
CA LYS A 24 6.93 13.85 14.22
C LYS A 24 8.36 13.37 14.06
N LEU A 25 9.15 14.16 13.35
CA LEU A 25 10.59 14.02 13.22
C LEU A 25 11.31 15.20 13.88
N ASP A 26 12.31 14.89 14.71
CA ASP A 26 13.19 15.88 15.35
C ASP A 26 14.27 16.37 14.39
N ASP A 27 14.81 15.47 13.57
CA ASP A 27 15.79 15.76 12.53
C ASP A 27 15.27 15.23 11.17
N LEU A 28 15.52 16.00 10.11
CA LEU A 28 15.14 15.65 8.74
C LEU A 28 16.30 15.02 7.95
N SER A 29 17.50 14.95 8.52
CA SER A 29 18.68 14.45 7.81
C SER A 29 18.62 12.96 7.45
N SER A 30 17.77 12.18 8.15
CA SER A 30 17.52 10.76 7.88
C SER A 30 16.56 10.52 6.70
N VAL A 31 15.93 11.56 6.15
CA VAL A 31 14.89 11.44 5.11
C VAL A 31 15.14 12.32 3.88
N GLU A 32 14.64 11.87 2.73
CA GLU A 32 14.41 12.74 1.57
C GLU A 32 12.96 13.18 1.54
N ILE A 33 12.73 14.50 1.50
CA ILE A 33 11.39 15.07 1.42
C ILE A 33 11.13 15.61 0.02
N THR A 34 9.87 15.50 -0.39
CA THR A 34 9.34 16.13 -1.60
C THR A 34 8.10 16.93 -1.24
N SER A 35 7.77 17.94 -2.04
CA SER A 35 6.60 18.77 -1.83
C SER A 35 5.64 18.64 -3.01
N GLN A 36 4.37 18.36 -2.73
CA GLN A 36 3.32 18.26 -3.74
C GLN A 36 2.05 18.91 -3.21
N GLN A 37 1.42 19.79 -4.00
CA GLN A 37 0.17 20.48 -3.63
C GLN A 37 0.22 21.19 -2.24
N GLY A 38 1.38 21.72 -1.85
CA GLY A 38 1.57 22.41 -0.58
C GLY A 38 1.73 21.49 0.64
N LYS A 39 1.82 20.16 0.44
CA LYS A 39 2.12 19.17 1.48
C LYS A 39 3.53 18.60 1.29
N TYR A 40 4.14 18.18 2.39
CA TYR A 40 5.45 17.53 2.40
C TYR A 40 5.29 16.02 2.61
N TYR A 41 6.03 15.25 1.83
CA TYR A 41 6.01 13.79 1.86
C TYR A 41 7.43 13.26 1.98
N ILE A 42 7.60 12.18 2.75
CA ILE A 42 8.86 11.45 2.78
C ILE A 42 8.91 10.58 1.52
N ARG A 43 9.86 10.88 0.64
CA ARG A 43 10.11 10.12 -0.59
C ARG A 43 10.98 8.89 -0.31
N GLU A 44 11.96 9.04 0.56
CA GLU A 44 12.94 8.00 0.88
C GLU A 44 13.44 8.15 2.32
N ILE A 45 13.78 7.05 2.96
CA ILE A 45 14.46 7.01 4.26
C ILE A 45 15.89 6.52 4.01
N LYS A 46 16.87 7.39 4.22
CA LYS A 46 18.28 7.16 3.90
C LYS A 46 18.99 6.35 4.97
N ASP A 47 18.57 6.54 6.22
CA ASP A 47 19.08 5.82 7.39
C ASP A 47 17.90 5.38 8.25
N TRP A 48 17.61 4.08 8.24
CA TRP A 48 16.47 3.51 8.94
C TRP A 48 16.61 3.54 10.46
N GLU A 49 17.81 3.28 10.98
CA GLU A 49 18.02 3.25 12.43
C GLU A 49 17.95 4.67 13.00
N LYS A 50 18.60 5.63 12.33
CA LYS A 50 18.48 7.04 12.71
C LYS A 50 17.03 7.53 12.62
N PHE A 51 16.31 7.18 11.54
CA PHE A 51 14.89 7.52 11.42
C PHE A 51 14.07 7.02 12.60
N LYS A 52 14.26 5.77 13.04
CA LYS A 52 13.53 5.23 14.21
C LYS A 52 13.83 6.01 15.49
N GLU A 53 15.07 6.46 15.68
CA GLU A 53 15.47 7.27 16.84
C GLU A 53 14.88 8.69 16.79
N ASP A 54 14.76 9.28 15.59
CA ASP A 54 14.27 10.65 15.38
C ASP A 54 12.72 10.76 15.41
N VAL A 55 12.01 9.64 15.27
CA VAL A 55 10.54 9.61 15.20
C VAL A 55 9.91 9.57 16.59
N TYR A 56 8.91 10.42 16.82
CA TYR A 56 8.12 10.46 18.05
C TYR A 56 6.66 10.88 17.79
N ASP A 57 5.83 10.87 18.84
CA ASP A 57 4.42 11.25 18.79
C ASP A 57 3.63 10.45 17.73
N ILE A 58 3.82 9.12 17.75
CA ILE A 58 3.33 8.21 16.73
C ILE A 58 1.91 7.79 17.07
N THR A 59 0.98 8.07 16.16
CA THR A 59 -0.45 7.79 16.35
C THR A 59 -1.03 7.12 15.12
N LEU A 60 -1.81 6.06 15.31
CA LEU A 60 -2.56 5.38 14.25
C LEU A 60 -4.02 5.84 14.29
N TYR A 61 -4.54 6.23 13.13
CA TYR A 61 -5.93 6.61 12.92
C TYR A 61 -6.62 5.67 11.93
N GLU A 62 -7.93 5.46 12.11
CA GLU A 62 -8.85 4.84 11.16
C GLU A 62 -10.00 5.81 10.89
N MET A 63 -10.18 6.22 9.64
CA MET A 63 -11.24 7.17 9.24
C MET A 63 -11.28 8.47 10.07
N GLY A 64 -10.15 8.88 10.64
CA GLY A 64 -10.02 10.08 11.48
C GLY A 64 -10.17 9.84 12.98
N ASP A 65 -10.57 8.63 13.40
CA ASP A 65 -10.60 8.25 14.81
C ASP A 65 -9.25 7.67 15.25
N GLU A 66 -8.74 8.14 16.39
CA GLU A 66 -7.51 7.61 16.98
C GLU A 66 -7.75 6.19 17.48
N ILE A 67 -6.97 5.23 16.98
CA ILE A 67 -7.06 3.82 17.38
C ILE A 67 -6.02 3.49 18.45
N ASP A 68 -4.78 3.94 18.25
CA ASP A 68 -3.66 3.55 19.11
C ASP A 68 -2.47 4.54 19.01
N ARG A 69 -1.58 4.48 20.01
CA ARG A 69 -0.35 5.26 20.09
C ARG A 69 0.84 4.35 20.30
N PHE A 70 1.95 4.69 19.64
CA PHE A 70 3.15 3.87 19.64
C PHE A 70 4.37 4.67 20.11
N SER A 71 5.31 3.97 20.74
CA SER A 71 6.63 4.50 21.06
C SER A 71 7.68 4.18 20.00
N ASP A 72 7.36 3.31 19.03
CA ASP A 72 8.28 2.82 18.01
C ASP A 72 7.58 2.77 16.65
N ILE A 73 8.19 3.39 15.64
CA ILE A 73 7.59 3.54 14.31
C ILE A 73 7.57 2.24 13.52
N GLU A 74 8.55 1.37 13.76
CA GLU A 74 8.59 0.06 13.11
C GLU A 74 7.42 -0.81 13.57
N THR A 75 7.16 -0.84 14.88
CA THR A 75 6.01 -1.52 15.48
C THR A 75 4.70 -0.92 15.00
N ALA A 76 4.57 0.42 14.99
CA ALA A 76 3.37 1.10 14.51
C ALA A 76 3.03 0.70 13.06
N LEU A 77 4.02 0.73 12.17
CA LEU A 77 3.86 0.33 10.76
C LEU A 77 3.47 -1.15 10.63
N ARG A 78 4.13 -2.04 11.37
CA ARG A 78 3.82 -3.48 11.36
C ARG A 78 2.38 -3.74 11.79
N GLU A 79 1.94 -3.14 12.89
CA GLU A 79 0.58 -3.33 13.42
C GLU A 79 -0.46 -2.71 12.48
N ALA A 80 -0.22 -1.52 11.95
CA ALA A 80 -1.14 -0.90 11.00
C ALA A 80 -1.32 -1.75 9.73
N TYR A 81 -0.23 -2.29 9.16
CA TYR A 81 -0.34 -3.20 8.02
C TYR A 81 -1.07 -4.49 8.39
N LYS A 82 -0.86 -5.07 9.58
CA LYS A 82 -1.63 -6.25 10.02
C LYS A 82 -3.12 -5.96 10.08
N ILE A 83 -3.52 -4.79 10.58
CA ILE A 83 -4.93 -4.38 10.64
C ILE A 83 -5.50 -4.26 9.23
N ALA A 84 -4.81 -3.54 8.34
CA ALA A 84 -5.23 -3.35 6.94
C ALA A 84 -5.35 -4.69 6.17
N ILE A 85 -4.38 -5.58 6.36
CA ILE A 85 -4.40 -6.95 5.78
C ILE A 85 -5.56 -7.76 6.36
N GLY A 86 -5.78 -7.68 7.68
CA GLY A 86 -6.89 -8.35 8.34
C GLY A 86 -8.24 -7.91 7.77
N GLU A 87 -8.40 -6.63 7.44
CA GLU A 87 -9.60 -6.12 6.78
C GLU A 87 -9.77 -6.68 5.35
N GLY A 88 -8.71 -6.70 4.55
CA GLY A 88 -8.75 -7.33 3.23
C GLY A 88 -9.10 -8.81 3.28
N ALA A 89 -8.53 -9.54 4.25
CA ALA A 89 -8.81 -10.95 4.45
C ALA A 89 -10.27 -11.19 4.90
N ARG A 90 -10.83 -10.32 5.77
CA ARG A 90 -12.25 -10.37 6.17
C ARG A 90 -13.20 -10.22 4.99
N ARG A 91 -12.80 -9.45 3.97
CA ARG A 91 -13.56 -9.28 2.70
C ARG A 91 -13.41 -10.46 1.74
N GLY A 92 -12.57 -11.44 2.08
CA GLY A 92 -12.35 -12.63 1.25
C GLY A 92 -11.34 -12.42 0.13
N ALA A 93 -10.50 -11.39 0.21
CA ALA A 93 -9.47 -11.13 -0.79
C ALA A 93 -8.43 -12.25 -0.85
N LYS A 94 -7.99 -12.59 -2.05
CA LYS A 94 -6.99 -13.66 -2.26
C LYS A 94 -5.57 -13.14 -2.25
N LYS A 95 -5.37 -11.91 -2.73
CA LYS A 95 -4.08 -11.23 -2.78
C LYS A 95 -4.20 -9.88 -2.08
N ILE A 96 -3.32 -9.63 -1.12
CA ILE A 96 -3.26 -8.36 -0.41
C ILE A 96 -1.83 -7.82 -0.52
N VAL A 97 -1.68 -6.65 -1.15
CA VAL A 97 -0.38 -6.03 -1.38
C VAL A 97 -0.38 -4.57 -0.96
N PRO A 98 0.72 -4.03 -0.44
CA PRO A 98 0.80 -2.64 -0.05
C PRO A 98 0.71 -1.75 -1.29
N ALA A 99 -0.01 -0.63 -1.18
CA ALA A 99 0.08 0.43 -2.18
C ALA A 99 1.41 1.17 -2.02
N ILE A 100 1.94 1.65 -3.14
CA ILE A 100 3.18 2.41 -3.21
C ILE A 100 2.88 3.72 -3.93
N GLY A 101 3.37 4.84 -3.41
CA GLY A 101 3.12 6.15 -3.97
C GLY A 101 3.44 7.28 -2.98
N PHE A 102 3.07 8.51 -3.35
CA PHE A 102 3.23 9.66 -2.47
C PHE A 102 2.32 9.52 -1.25
N GLY A 103 2.92 9.64 -0.06
CA GLY A 103 2.20 9.54 1.19
C GLY A 103 2.09 8.13 1.75
N ASN A 104 2.34 7.08 0.97
CA ASN A 104 2.56 5.75 1.53
C ASN A 104 4.02 5.62 2.05
N PRO A 105 4.32 4.66 2.94
CA PRO A 105 5.70 4.35 3.29
C PRO A 105 6.54 4.05 2.03
N PRO A 106 7.80 4.56 1.94
CA PRO A 106 8.67 4.25 0.81
C PRO A 106 8.94 2.75 0.67
N PRO A 107 9.20 2.21 -0.54
CA PRO A 107 9.38 0.78 -0.77
C PRO A 107 10.38 0.10 0.18
N GLY A 108 11.54 0.73 0.43
CA GLY A 108 12.55 0.19 1.34
C GLY A 108 12.11 0.10 2.81
N VAL A 109 11.08 0.86 3.20
CA VAL A 109 10.42 0.75 4.51
C VAL A 109 9.41 -0.40 4.47
N VAL A 110 8.58 -0.45 3.44
CA VAL A 110 7.57 -1.50 3.24
C VAL A 110 8.21 -2.88 3.29
N GLU A 111 9.33 -3.11 2.60
CA GLU A 111 10.07 -4.38 2.64
C GLU A 111 10.51 -4.81 4.05
N LYS A 112 10.71 -3.87 4.97
CA LYS A 112 11.11 -4.16 6.35
C LYS A 112 9.90 -4.48 7.24
N VAL A 113 8.82 -3.73 7.06
CA VAL A 113 7.69 -3.70 8.02
C VAL A 113 6.47 -4.48 7.56
N TYR A 114 6.32 -4.75 6.26
CA TYR A 114 5.16 -5.46 5.75
C TYR A 114 5.16 -6.91 6.31
N PRO A 115 4.08 -7.36 6.95
CA PRO A 115 4.06 -8.65 7.65
C PRO A 115 4.17 -9.88 6.74
N GLU A 116 3.75 -9.75 5.48
CA GLU A 116 3.73 -10.84 4.52
C GLU A 116 4.89 -10.77 3.54
N LYS A 117 5.25 -11.91 2.95
CA LYS A 117 6.28 -11.95 1.92
C LYS A 117 5.74 -11.30 0.65
N LEU A 118 6.36 -10.21 0.24
CA LEU A 118 6.01 -9.53 -1.01
C LEU A 118 6.56 -10.33 -2.20
N GLU A 119 5.65 -10.91 -2.97
CA GLU A 119 5.96 -11.46 -4.29
C GLU A 119 5.66 -10.39 -5.34
N PHE A 120 6.64 -9.52 -5.57
CA PHE A 120 6.63 -8.65 -6.74
C PHE A 120 6.90 -9.50 -7.97
N GLU A 121 5.99 -9.48 -8.94
CA GLU A 121 6.31 -10.00 -10.27
C GLU A 121 7.53 -9.23 -10.78
N LYS A 122 8.55 -9.97 -11.21
CA LYS A 122 9.72 -9.35 -11.81
C LYS A 122 9.27 -8.55 -13.02
N PHE A 123 9.84 -7.36 -13.17
CA PHE A 123 9.65 -6.61 -14.40
C PHE A 123 10.03 -7.49 -15.59
N PRO A 124 9.17 -7.61 -16.60
CA PRO A 124 9.40 -8.53 -17.72
C PRO A 124 10.69 -8.15 -18.45
N GLU A 125 11.49 -9.16 -18.83
CA GLU A 125 12.69 -8.94 -19.64
C GLU A 125 12.35 -8.43 -21.05
N ASP A 126 11.16 -8.79 -21.56
CA ASP A 126 10.59 -8.31 -22.81
C ASP A 126 9.22 -7.68 -22.54
N LEU A 127 9.21 -6.34 -22.55
CA LEU A 127 8.02 -5.55 -22.28
C LEU A 127 6.97 -5.72 -23.40
N ASP A 128 7.38 -5.83 -24.66
CA ASP A 128 6.46 -5.92 -25.79
C ASP A 128 5.69 -7.24 -25.74
N SER A 129 6.41 -8.35 -25.53
CA SER A 129 5.78 -9.68 -25.37
C SER A 129 4.85 -9.74 -24.14
N PHE A 130 5.23 -9.07 -23.05
CA PHE A 130 4.41 -9.00 -21.84
C PHE A 130 3.12 -8.20 -22.07
N LEU A 131 3.22 -7.02 -22.68
CA LEU A 131 2.05 -6.18 -22.99
C LEU A 131 1.11 -6.89 -23.98
N ASP A 132 1.65 -7.55 -25.00
CA ASP A 132 0.88 -8.36 -25.95
C ASP A 132 0.09 -9.48 -25.25
N LYS A 133 0.70 -10.12 -24.26
CA LYS A 133 0.06 -11.15 -23.45
C LYS A 133 -1.07 -10.57 -22.60
N ILE A 134 -0.83 -9.45 -21.92
CA ILE A 134 -1.86 -8.75 -21.13
C ILE A 134 -3.05 -8.36 -22.01
N VAL A 135 -2.81 -7.78 -23.19
CA VAL A 135 -3.89 -7.38 -24.10
C VAL A 135 -4.71 -8.58 -24.52
N LYS A 136 -4.08 -9.71 -24.86
CA LYS A 136 -4.77 -10.94 -25.25
C LYS A 136 -5.57 -11.55 -24.10
N GLU A 137 -5.00 -11.61 -22.89
CA GLU A 137 -5.67 -12.15 -21.70
C GLU A 137 -6.86 -11.28 -21.27
N THR A 138 -6.68 -9.95 -21.27
CA THR A 138 -7.75 -8.99 -20.96
C THR A 138 -8.90 -9.09 -21.96
N PHE A 139 -8.60 -9.30 -23.25
CA PHE A 139 -9.62 -9.51 -24.28
C PHE A 139 -10.42 -10.79 -24.03
N MET A 140 -9.76 -11.88 -23.61
CA MET A 140 -10.42 -13.15 -23.27
C MET A 140 -11.31 -13.04 -22.03
N GLU A 141 -10.89 -12.32 -20.99
CA GLU A 141 -11.71 -12.08 -19.79
C GLU A 141 -12.96 -11.23 -20.11
N THR A 142 -12.82 -10.17 -20.92
CA THR A 142 -13.94 -9.27 -21.24
C THR A 142 -14.92 -9.80 -22.28
N THR A 143 -14.52 -10.76 -23.11
CA THR A 143 -15.42 -11.40 -24.10
C THR A 143 -15.95 -12.77 -23.66
N GLY A 144 -15.30 -13.43 -22.70
CA GLY A 144 -15.68 -14.75 -22.19
C GLY A 144 -16.96 -14.78 -21.34
N GLU A 145 -17.29 -13.71 -20.62
CA GLU A 145 -18.52 -13.63 -19.82
C GLU A 145 -19.76 -13.22 -20.63
N ARG A 146 -19.58 -12.62 -21.82
CA ARG A 146 -20.72 -12.18 -22.65
C ARG A 146 -21.37 -13.27 -23.50
N SER A 147 -20.83 -14.49 -23.51
CA SER A 147 -21.28 -15.56 -24.42
C SER A 147 -22.13 -16.64 -23.75
N LYS A 148 -22.60 -16.43 -22.52
CA LYS A 148 -23.53 -17.35 -21.84
C LYS A 148 -24.66 -16.56 -21.19
N ASP A 149 -25.63 -16.08 -21.98
CA ASP A 149 -26.99 -15.92 -21.45
C ASP A 149 -28.11 -15.67 -22.47
N ASP A 150 -27.83 -15.47 -23.77
CA ASP A 150 -28.92 -15.26 -24.73
C ASP A 150 -29.16 -16.48 -25.63
N ASP A 151 -30.26 -17.17 -25.33
CA ASP A 151 -31.29 -17.66 -26.27
C ASP A 151 -31.74 -19.10 -26.03
N LYS A 152 -32.72 -19.24 -25.11
CA LYS A 152 -33.79 -20.24 -25.26
C LYS A 152 -35.14 -19.61 -24.94
N THR A 153 -35.74 -18.96 -25.93
CA THR A 153 -37.19 -18.71 -25.97
C THR A 153 -37.82 -19.71 -26.94
N PRO A 154 -38.63 -20.68 -26.48
CA PRO A 154 -39.36 -21.57 -27.38
C PRO A 154 -40.64 -20.88 -27.87
N PHE A 155 -40.85 -20.87 -29.19
CA PHE A 155 -42.14 -20.61 -29.83
C PHE A 155 -42.99 -21.87 -29.85
#